data_AF-A0A3R7H2K1-F1
#
_entry.id   AF-A0A3R7H2K1-F1
#
_cell.length_a   1.000
_cell.length_b   1.000
_cell.length_c   1.000
_cell.angle_alpha   90.00
_cell.angle_beta   90.00
_cell.angle_gamma   90.00
#
_symmetry.space_group_name_H-M   'P 1'
#
loop_
_entity.id
_entity.type
_entity.pdbx_description
1 polymer ?
#
loop_
_entity_poly.entity_id
_entity_poly.type
_entity_poly.pdbx_seq_one_letter_code
_entity_poly.pdbx_strand_id
1 'polypeptide(L)'
;MEPTWQFQLRITVSPELANDLRANVEGASHAALRDLLRRHNATLKCQFDAFADYVSEAEKQGPENYPLYQWTRQTIENPEKKAKYLQSFTVYVNGDEIYGKKIADVIEAELRALISDDGIQSVARFDTNPANNPQPPRR
;
A
#
# COMPACT_ATOMS: atom_id res chain seq x y z
N MET A 1 -20.19 -6.12 -21.52
CA MET A 1 -19.52 -6.60 -20.30
C MET A 1 -18.85 -5.38 -19.71
N GLU A 2 -19.33 -4.91 -18.55
CA GLU A 2 -18.56 -3.90 -17.83
C GLU A 2 -17.20 -4.52 -17.53
N PRO A 3 -16.14 -3.78 -17.76
CA PRO A 3 -14.84 -4.30 -17.45
C PRO A 3 -14.71 -4.58 -15.94
N THR A 4 -14.29 -5.79 -15.58
CA THR A 4 -14.10 -6.20 -14.17
C THR A 4 -12.78 -5.64 -13.65
N TRP A 5 -12.70 -4.33 -13.49
CA TRP A 5 -11.51 -3.69 -12.92
C TRP A 5 -11.37 -4.08 -11.46
N GLN A 6 -10.12 -4.33 -11.08
CA GLN A 6 -9.76 -4.54 -9.69
C GLN A 6 -9.19 -3.25 -9.13
N PHE A 7 -9.19 -3.15 -7.81
CA PHE A 7 -8.84 -1.95 -7.09
C PHE A 7 -7.87 -2.27 -5.98
N GLN A 8 -6.90 -1.39 -5.79
CA GLN A 8 -5.99 -1.39 -4.65
C GLN A 8 -6.31 -0.17 -3.78
N LEU A 9 -6.43 -0.39 -2.47
CA LEU A 9 -6.50 0.69 -1.50
C LEU A 9 -5.16 0.88 -0.82
N ARG A 10 -4.79 2.14 -0.62
CA ARG A 10 -3.65 2.54 0.20
C ARG A 10 -4.09 3.55 1.23
N ILE A 11 -3.52 3.46 2.42
CA ILE A 11 -3.68 4.44 3.48
C ILE A 11 -2.36 5.18 3.68
N THR A 12 -2.45 6.46 4.00
CA THR A 12 -1.34 7.23 4.57
C THR A 12 -1.67 7.47 6.04
N VAL A 13 -0.74 7.17 6.93
CA VAL A 13 -0.92 7.28 8.38
C VAL A 13 0.12 8.24 8.97
N SER A 14 -0.13 8.70 10.20
CA SER A 14 0.85 9.48 10.97
C SER A 14 2.18 8.74 11.14
N PRO A 15 3.32 9.43 11.29
CA PRO A 15 4.61 8.80 11.55
C PRO A 15 4.61 7.84 12.75
N GLU A 16 3.89 8.20 13.80
CA GLU A 16 3.73 7.42 15.03
C GLU A 16 3.01 6.10 14.73
N LEU A 17 1.84 6.17 14.08
CA LEU A 17 1.08 4.99 13.70
C LEU A 17 1.82 4.14 12.67
N ALA A 18 2.59 4.75 11.77
CA ALA A 18 3.43 4.03 10.80
C ALA A 18 4.48 3.15 11.50
N ASN A 19 5.13 3.67 12.54
CA ASN A 19 6.12 2.91 13.30
C ASN A 19 5.47 1.75 14.05
N ASP A 20 4.32 1.98 14.69
CA ASP A 20 3.56 0.95 15.39
C ASP A 20 3.13 -0.18 14.44
N LEU A 21 2.55 0.18 13.29
CA LEU A 21 2.09 -0.78 12.29
C LEU A 21 3.24 -1.60 11.70
N ARG A 22 4.42 -0.99 11.48
CA ARG A 22 5.60 -1.72 10.98
C ARG A 22 6.21 -2.66 12.01
N ALA A 23 6.14 -2.30 13.30
CA ALA A 23 6.64 -3.15 14.38
C ALA A 23 5.71 -4.36 14.61
N ASN A 24 4.40 -4.13 14.69
CA ASN A 24 3.41 -5.18 14.86
C ASN A 24 2.00 -4.70 14.46
N VAL A 25 1.53 -5.08 13.27
CA VAL A 25 0.18 -4.74 12.78
C VAL A 25 -0.92 -5.18 13.74
N GLU A 26 -0.80 -6.37 14.34
CA GLU A 26 -1.79 -6.90 15.30
C GLU A 26 -1.73 -6.19 16.66
N GLY A 27 -0.55 -5.69 17.02
CA GLY A 27 -0.29 -4.95 18.26
C GLY A 27 -0.49 -3.44 18.16
N ALA A 28 -0.82 -2.93 16.97
CA ALA A 28 -0.92 -1.50 16.74
C ALA A 28 -1.95 -0.84 17.67
N SER A 29 -1.61 0.36 18.13
CA SER A 29 -2.37 1.16 19.10
C SER A 29 -3.78 1.54 18.61
N HIS A 30 -4.05 1.44 17.30
CA HIS A 30 -5.30 1.86 16.67
C HIS A 30 -6.36 0.74 16.61
N ALA A 31 -7.12 0.56 17.70
CA ALA A 31 -8.09 -0.53 17.85
C ALA A 31 -9.12 -0.63 16.71
N ALA A 32 -9.71 0.49 16.29
CA ALA A 32 -10.72 0.48 15.23
C ALA A 32 -10.20 0.02 13.86
N LEU A 33 -8.94 0.33 13.54
CA LEU A 33 -8.29 -0.11 12.32
C LEU A 33 -8.02 -1.62 12.38
N ARG A 34 -7.51 -2.11 13.51
CA ARG A 34 -7.30 -3.55 13.72
C ARG A 34 -8.60 -4.34 13.61
N ASP A 35 -9.69 -3.85 14.20
CA ASP A 35 -10.98 -4.54 14.13
C ASP A 35 -11.56 -4.54 12.72
N LEU A 36 -11.37 -3.46 11.94
CA LEU A 36 -11.67 -3.42 10.52
C LEU A 36 -10.86 -4.47 9.75
N LEU A 37 -9.54 -4.50 9.93
CA LEU A 37 -8.66 -5.46 9.26
C LEU A 37 -9.08 -6.90 9.55
N ARG A 38 -9.35 -7.22 10.82
CA ARG A 38 -9.82 -8.56 11.22
C ARG A 38 -11.16 -8.93 10.58
N ARG A 39 -12.14 -8.01 10.57
CA ARG A 39 -13.48 -8.26 9.98
C ARG A 39 -13.43 -8.59 8.49
N HIS A 40 -12.50 -7.98 7.77
CA HIS A 40 -12.35 -8.16 6.32
C HIS A 40 -11.27 -9.15 5.93
N ASN A 41 -10.66 -9.85 6.89
CA ASN A 41 -9.47 -10.71 6.67
C ASN A 41 -8.40 -9.97 5.87
N ALA A 42 -8.12 -8.73 6.29
CA ALA A 42 -7.23 -7.82 5.62
C ALA A 42 -5.95 -7.60 6.42
N THR A 43 -4.86 -7.32 5.72
CA THR A 43 -3.55 -6.99 6.30
C THR A 43 -2.99 -5.74 5.66
N LEU A 44 -1.99 -5.14 6.30
CA LEU A 44 -1.29 -3.96 5.80
C LEU A 44 0.15 -4.32 5.45
N LYS A 45 0.60 -3.89 4.27
CA LYS A 45 2.00 -3.96 3.86
C LYS A 45 2.53 -2.54 3.66
N CYS A 46 3.58 -2.18 4.40
CA CYS A 46 4.25 -0.90 4.19
C CYS A 46 4.82 -0.84 2.77
N GLN A 47 4.55 0.26 2.05
CA GLN A 47 4.97 0.43 0.67
C GLN A 47 6.50 0.53 0.54
N PHE A 48 7.16 1.15 1.52
CA PHE A 48 8.62 1.18 1.57
C PHE A 48 9.20 -0.23 1.70
N ASP A 49 8.67 -1.04 2.62
CA ASP A 49 9.16 -2.40 2.84
C ASP A 49 8.90 -3.28 1.61
N ALA A 50 7.76 -3.12 0.92
CA ALA A 50 7.51 -3.79 -0.35
C ALA A 50 8.52 -3.41 -1.45
N PHE A 51 8.94 -2.13 -1.52
CA PHE A 51 9.99 -1.70 -2.45
C PHE A 51 11.36 -2.24 -2.06
N ALA A 52 11.71 -2.26 -0.77
CA ALA A 52 12.95 -2.83 -0.28
C ALA A 52 13.04 -4.34 -0.57
N ASP A 53 11.94 -5.07 -0.37
CA ASP A 53 11.84 -6.50 -0.70
C ASP A 53 12.05 -6.74 -2.21
N TYR A 54 11.41 -5.93 -3.06
CA TYR A 54 11.58 -6.00 -4.52
C TYR A 54 13.03 -5.76 -4.96
N VAL A 55 13.69 -4.74 -4.37
CA VAL A 55 15.11 -4.42 -4.64
C VAL A 55 16.01 -5.57 -4.17
N SER A 56 15.78 -6.09 -2.97
CA SER A 56 16.58 -7.19 -2.42
C SER A 56 16.45 -8.47 -3.25
N GLU A 57 15.25 -8.80 -3.71
CA GLU A 57 15.03 -9.96 -4.57
C GLU A 57 15.70 -9.78 -5.95
N ALA A 58 15.61 -8.58 -6.53
CA ALA A 58 16.30 -8.25 -7.78
C ALA A 58 17.83 -8.38 -7.67
N GLU A 59 18.42 -7.97 -6.55
CA GLU A 59 19.86 -8.10 -6.30
C GLU A 59 20.30 -9.56 -6.16
N LYS A 60 19.46 -10.42 -5.57
CA LYS A 60 19.74 -11.86 -5.42
C LYS A 60 19.60 -12.64 -6.72
N GLN A 61 18.55 -12.36 -7.49
CA GLN A 61 18.19 -13.12 -8.69
C GLN A 61 18.82 -12.56 -9.98
N GLY A 62 19.43 -11.38 -9.90
CA GLY A 62 19.92 -10.63 -11.04
C GLY A 62 18.90 -9.57 -11.49
N PRO A 63 19.28 -8.28 -11.54
CA PRO A 63 18.34 -7.18 -11.77
C PRO A 63 17.79 -7.10 -13.21
N GLU A 64 18.32 -7.92 -14.13
CA GLU A 64 17.97 -7.92 -15.55
C GLU A 64 16.49 -8.25 -15.80
N ASN A 65 15.90 -9.09 -14.94
CA ASN A 65 14.48 -9.47 -15.00
C ASN A 65 13.57 -8.55 -14.19
N TYR A 66 14.12 -7.49 -13.59
CA TYR A 66 13.41 -6.57 -12.71
C TYR A 66 13.37 -5.17 -13.33
N PRO A 67 12.43 -4.91 -14.27
CA PRO A 67 12.44 -3.69 -15.08
C PRO A 67 12.32 -2.41 -14.27
N LEU A 68 11.78 -2.48 -13.05
CA LEU A 68 11.65 -1.33 -12.14
C LEU A 68 12.83 -1.19 -11.17
N TYR A 69 13.79 -2.12 -11.15
CA TYR A 69 14.84 -2.19 -10.12
C TYR A 69 15.55 -0.86 -9.87
N GLN A 70 16.11 -0.25 -10.92
CA GLN A 70 16.87 1.01 -10.80
C GLN A 70 15.99 2.15 -10.26
N TRP A 71 14.76 2.26 -10.75
CA TRP A 71 13.81 3.29 -10.32
C TRP A 71 13.35 3.08 -8.88
N THR A 72 13.06 1.83 -8.50
CA THR A 72 12.63 1.46 -7.15
C THR A 72 13.76 1.70 -6.16
N ARG A 73 15.00 1.31 -6.49
CA ARG A 73 16.18 1.56 -5.65
C ARG A 73 16.41 3.05 -5.41
N GLN A 74 16.43 3.86 -6.48
CA GLN A 74 16.55 5.32 -6.35
C GLN A 74 15.40 5.94 -5.54
N THR A 75 14.21 5.34 -5.61
CA THR A 75 13.04 5.81 -4.87
C THR A 75 13.18 5.57 -3.37
N ILE A 76 13.72 4.43 -2.93
CA ILE A 76 13.94 4.13 -1.52
C ILE A 76 15.21 4.78 -0.93
N GLU A 77 16.19 5.11 -1.78
CA GLU A 77 17.41 5.84 -1.40
C GLU A 77 17.16 7.35 -1.20
N ASN A 78 16.13 7.91 -1.85
CA ASN A 78 15.76 9.32 -1.66
C ASN A 78 15.09 9.53 -0.27
N PRO A 79 15.65 10.39 0.61
CA PRO A 79 15.14 10.58 1.97
C PRO A 79 13.69 11.08 2.04
N GLU A 80 13.30 12.00 1.15
CA GLU A 80 11.95 12.57 1.11
C GLU A 80 10.92 11.53 0.69
N LYS A 81 11.23 10.76 -0.37
CA LYS A 81 10.39 9.65 -0.82
C LYS A 81 10.31 8.54 0.22
N LYS A 82 11.43 8.23 0.87
CA LYS A 82 11.48 7.26 1.97
C LYS A 82 10.53 7.66 3.10
N ALA A 83 10.60 8.90 3.58
CA ALA A 83 9.71 9.39 4.63
C ALA A 83 8.22 9.26 4.25
N LYS A 84 7.89 9.55 2.98
CA LYS A 84 6.53 9.38 2.44
C LYS A 84 6.08 7.92 2.38
N TYR A 85 6.91 7.03 1.84
CA TYR A 85 6.53 5.62 1.65
C TYR A 85 6.53 4.81 2.95
N LEU A 86 7.27 5.24 3.97
CA LEU A 86 7.21 4.66 5.31
C LEU A 86 5.83 4.85 5.97
N GLN A 87 5.14 5.95 5.65
CA GLN A 87 3.79 6.26 6.13
C GLN A 87 2.69 5.67 5.25
N SER A 88 3.04 5.05 4.12
CA SER A 88 2.08 4.52 3.16
C SER A 88 1.96 3.01 3.28
N PHE A 89 0.73 2.52 3.42
CA PHE A 89 0.44 1.09 3.53
C PHE A 89 -0.58 0.66 2.49
N THR A 90 -0.31 -0.45 1.83
CA THR A 90 -1.24 -1.10 0.92
C THR A 90 -2.10 -2.08 1.71
N VAL A 91 -3.41 -2.07 1.45
CA VAL A 91 -4.39 -2.95 2.08
C VAL A 91 -4.51 -4.22 1.25
N TYR A 92 -4.16 -5.34 1.84
CA TYR A 92 -4.31 -6.68 1.27
C TYR A 92 -5.57 -7.31 1.84
N VAL A 93 -6.41 -7.94 1.03
CA VAL A 93 -7.66 -8.58 1.46
C VAL A 93 -7.62 -10.03 1.03
N ASN A 94 -7.74 -10.97 1.98
CA ASN A 94 -7.54 -12.40 1.72
C ASN A 94 -6.18 -12.73 1.05
N GLY A 95 -5.15 -11.90 1.28
CA GLY A 95 -3.83 -12.05 0.66
C GLY A 95 -3.68 -11.35 -0.70
N ASP A 96 -4.74 -10.79 -1.27
CA ASP A 96 -4.69 -10.08 -2.55
C ASP A 96 -4.51 -8.57 -2.35
N GLU A 97 -3.57 -7.97 -3.08
CA GLU A 97 -3.37 -6.51 -3.08
C GLU A 97 -4.34 -5.75 -4.00
N ILE A 98 -5.08 -6.47 -4.84
CA ILE A 98 -6.11 -5.94 -5.75
C ILE A 98 -7.38 -6.79 -5.65
N TYR A 99 -8.54 -6.16 -5.52
CA TYR A 99 -9.81 -6.85 -5.32
C TYR A 99 -10.97 -6.16 -6.03
N GLY A 100 -12.10 -6.87 -6.14
CA GLY A 100 -13.26 -6.38 -6.86
C GLY A 100 -13.89 -5.13 -6.22
N LYS A 101 -14.56 -4.32 -7.06
CA LYS A 101 -15.19 -3.05 -6.68
C LYS A 101 -15.98 -3.10 -5.37
N LYS A 102 -16.81 -4.14 -5.17
CA LYS A 102 -17.66 -4.26 -3.98
C LYS A 102 -16.86 -4.32 -2.68
N ILE A 103 -15.76 -5.07 -2.67
CA ILE A 103 -14.86 -5.17 -1.51
C ILE A 103 -14.18 -3.82 -1.29
N ALA A 104 -13.67 -3.21 -2.36
CA ALA A 104 -13.01 -1.91 -2.28
C ALA A 104 -13.94 -0.81 -1.76
N ASP A 105 -15.18 -0.74 -2.25
CA ASP A 105 -16.14 0.29 -1.84
C ASP A 105 -16.45 0.20 -0.33
N VAL A 106 -16.62 -1.01 0.21
CA VAL A 106 -16.90 -1.22 1.65
C VAL A 106 -15.70 -0.85 2.51
N ILE A 107 -14.52 -1.38 2.19
CA ILE A 107 -13.31 -1.14 2.99
C ILE A 107 -12.89 0.33 2.90
N GLU A 108 -12.99 0.94 1.72
CA GLU A 108 -12.69 2.37 1.53
C GLU A 108 -13.60 3.25 2.40
N ALA A 109 -14.90 2.99 2.43
CA ALA A 109 -15.84 3.75 3.25
C ALA A 109 -15.51 3.64 4.75
N GLU A 110 -15.23 2.43 5.23
CA GLU A 110 -14.86 2.22 6.64
C GLU A 110 -13.50 2.86 6.98
N LEU A 111 -12.49 2.76 6.12
CA LEU A 111 -11.20 3.43 6.33
C LEU A 111 -11.34 4.95 6.34
N ARG A 112 -12.18 5.51 5.46
CA ARG A 112 -12.45 6.96 5.42
C ARG A 112 -13.13 7.44 6.70
N ALA A 113 -13.97 6.63 7.33
CA ALA A 113 -14.60 6.96 8.60
C ALA A 113 -13.61 6.97 9.79
N LEU A 114 -12.42 6.37 9.61
CA LEU A 114 -11.34 6.36 10.59
C LEU A 114 -10.28 7.45 10.34
N ILE A 115 -10.51 8.37 9.41
CA ILE A 115 -9.56 9.46 9.15
C ILE A 115 -9.49 10.39 10.37
N SER A 116 -8.28 10.62 10.85
CA SER A 116 -7.96 11.55 11.94
C SER A 116 -6.54 12.10 11.78
N ASP A 117 -6.28 13.26 12.37
CA ASP A 117 -4.98 13.94 12.26
C ASP A 117 -3.83 13.12 12.91
N ASP A 118 -4.15 12.33 13.93
CA ASP A 118 -3.22 11.50 14.71
C ASP A 118 -3.14 10.03 14.25
N GLY A 119 -3.98 9.61 13.30
CA GLY A 119 -4.13 8.23 12.87
C GLY A 119 -4.01 8.06 11.35
N ILE A 120 -5.11 7.72 10.70
CA ILE A 120 -5.18 7.61 9.24
C ILE A 120 -5.39 9.01 8.66
N GLN A 121 -4.41 9.51 7.90
CA GLN A 121 -4.46 10.85 7.31
C GLN A 121 -5.19 10.87 5.97
N SER A 122 -5.09 9.79 5.18
CA SER A 122 -5.78 9.71 3.90
C SER A 122 -5.97 8.28 3.41
N VAL A 123 -6.95 8.10 2.52
CA VAL A 123 -7.21 6.85 1.78
C VAL A 123 -7.15 7.16 0.28
N ALA A 124 -6.30 6.42 -0.43
CA ALA A 124 -6.14 6.48 -1.87
C ALA A 124 -6.60 5.17 -2.51
N ARG A 125 -7.25 5.29 -3.67
CA ARG A 125 -7.73 4.16 -4.47
C ARG A 125 -7.07 4.19 -5.84
N PHE A 126 -6.57 3.04 -6.26
CA PHE A 126 -6.00 2.81 -7.57
C PHE A 126 -6.80 1.72 -8.25
N ASP A 127 -6.99 1.82 -9.55
CA ASP A 127 -7.69 0.82 -10.35
C ASP A 127 -6.74 0.22 -11.40
N THR A 128 -7.04 -1.00 -11.83
CA THR A 128 -6.25 -1.70 -12.85
C THR A 128 -6.53 -1.23 -14.27
N ASN A 129 -7.27 -0.12 -14.47
CA ASN A 129 -7.53 0.42 -15.80
C ASN A 129 -6.22 0.99 -16.36
N PRO A 130 -5.70 0.47 -17.48
CA PRO A 130 -4.47 1.00 -18.08
C PRO A 130 -4.55 2.48 -18.45
N ALA A 131 -5.76 3.01 -18.68
CA ALA A 131 -5.99 4.43 -18.96
C ALA A 131 -5.65 5.35 -17.77
N ASN A 132 -5.70 4.82 -16.54
CA ASN A 132 -5.46 5.57 -15.31
C ASN A 132 -4.03 5.36 -14.77
N ASN A 133 -3.25 4.44 -15.33
CA ASN A 133 -1.90 4.16 -14.88
C ASN A 133 -0.87 5.11 -15.51
N PRO A 134 0.14 5.59 -14.73
CA PRO A 134 1.23 6.37 -15.27
C PRO A 134 1.95 5.54 -16.33
N GLN A 135 2.04 6.11 -17.54
CA GLN A 135 2.73 5.44 -18.63
C GLN A 135 4.23 5.43 -18.33
N PRO A 136 4.93 4.31 -18.57
CA PRO A 136 6.38 4.29 -18.42
C PRO A 136 6.98 5.39 -19.31
N PRO A 137 8.03 6.10 -18.83
CA PRO A 137 8.71 7.09 -19.65
C PRO A 137 9.14 6.43 -20.96
N ARG A 138 8.86 7.10 -22.08
CA ARG A 138 9.33 6.66 -23.38
C ARG A 138 10.87 6.56 -23.33
N ARG A 139 11.39 5.40 -23.71
CA ARG A 139 12.84 5.17 -23.88
C ARG A 139 13.43 6.18 -24.86
#